data_AF-A0A4S2G5L0-F1
#
_entry.id   AF-A0A4S2G5L0-F1
#
_cell.length_a   1.000
_cell.length_b   1.000
_cell.length_c   1.000
_cell.angle_alpha   90.00
_cell.angle_beta   90.00
_cell.angle_gamma   90.00
#
_symmetry.space_group_name_H-M   'P 1'
#
loop_
_entity.id
_entity.type
_entity.pdbx_description
1 polymer ?
#
loop_
_entity_poly.entity_id
_entity_poly.type
_entity_poly.pdbx_seq_one_letter_code
_entity_poly.pdbx_strand_id
1 'polypeptide(L)'
;MQIWLGLCVLLILIIVICIIYYQLRLGKIKRIISEQEQSRLQLENENLQKQNSVLELERHNAQLECEKQNLATENMKLKISQLESDKHNAELEIEKKNLAAENMRLKISQLESEGEHLKELLTEAKLSKPVLDAIKERSDILNGLLAAKISDNDTYSKPYDIWINQITEDRKSFMNSTRLAFRASHPAFMKYLEDHGLTESELNYVCLYAIGLRGKEIGEYIQIKRHYHTSTDIRKKLGLKEDDTNLGLHIRNLMKKL
;
A
#
# COMPACT_ATOMS: atom_id res chain seq x y z
N MET A 1 -137.87 -61.29 4.95
CA MET A 1 -136.87 -60.64 4.05
C MET A 1 -136.18 -59.44 4.71
N GLN A 2 -136.85 -58.57 5.49
CA GLN A 2 -136.23 -57.34 6.03
C GLN A 2 -135.18 -57.53 7.16
N ILE A 3 -135.28 -58.57 8.01
CA ILE A 3 -134.35 -58.78 9.16
C ILE A 3 -132.95 -59.22 8.72
N TRP A 4 -132.84 -60.07 7.69
CA TRP A 4 -131.56 -60.57 7.17
C TRP A 4 -130.74 -59.48 6.47
N LEU A 5 -131.42 -58.55 5.79
CA LEU A 5 -130.80 -57.35 5.21
C LEU A 5 -130.14 -56.47 6.30
N GLY A 6 -130.81 -56.26 7.43
CA GLY A 6 -130.24 -55.50 8.55
C GLY A 6 -128.99 -56.14 9.17
N LEU A 7 -128.96 -57.48 9.26
CA LEU A 7 -127.82 -58.24 9.81
C LEU A 7 -126.61 -58.22 8.86
N CYS A 8 -126.84 -58.29 7.54
CA CYS A 8 -125.80 -58.07 6.53
C CYS A 8 -125.21 -56.66 6.60
N VAL A 9 -126.05 -55.63 6.76
CA VAL A 9 -125.59 -54.24 6.92
C VAL A 9 -124.72 -54.06 8.17
N LEU A 10 -125.10 -54.68 9.30
CA LEU A 10 -124.34 -54.63 10.55
C LEU A 10 -122.97 -55.33 10.43
N LEU A 11 -122.92 -56.47 9.75
CA LEU A 11 -121.66 -57.20 9.50
C LEU A 11 -120.73 -56.40 8.57
N ILE A 12 -121.28 -55.76 7.54
CA ILE A 12 -120.52 -54.84 6.66
C ILE A 12 -119.98 -53.65 7.47
N LEU A 13 -120.79 -53.05 8.35
CA LEU A 13 -120.34 -51.96 9.22
C LEU A 13 -119.18 -52.38 10.12
N ILE A 14 -119.22 -53.57 10.72
CA ILE A 14 -118.13 -54.09 11.54
C ILE A 14 -116.86 -54.28 10.69
N ILE A 15 -116.97 -54.86 9.49
CA ILE A 15 -115.83 -55.00 8.57
C ILE A 15 -115.23 -53.63 8.24
N VAL A 16 -116.08 -52.65 7.93
CA VAL A 16 -115.64 -51.27 7.64
C VAL A 16 -114.92 -50.68 8.85
N ILE A 17 -115.44 -50.83 10.07
CA ILE A 17 -114.79 -50.37 11.30
C ILE A 17 -113.44 -51.07 11.51
N CYS A 18 -113.36 -52.38 11.29
CA CYS A 18 -112.10 -53.13 11.39
C CYS A 18 -111.06 -52.68 10.36
N ILE A 19 -111.48 -52.41 9.11
CA ILE A 19 -110.60 -51.88 8.06
C ILE A 19 -110.11 -50.49 8.46
N ILE A 20 -111.00 -49.60 8.90
CA ILE A 20 -110.63 -48.25 9.36
C ILE A 20 -109.63 -48.34 10.52
N TYR A 21 -109.89 -49.19 11.51
CA TYR A 21 -108.99 -49.40 12.64
C TYR A 21 -107.61 -49.91 12.21
N TYR A 22 -107.57 -50.91 11.31
CA TYR A 22 -106.32 -51.47 10.79
C TYR A 22 -105.51 -50.42 10.02
N GLN A 23 -106.17 -49.63 9.16
CA GLN A 23 -105.52 -48.54 8.41
C GLN A 23 -104.97 -47.46 9.34
N LEU A 24 -105.71 -47.10 10.40
CA LEU A 24 -105.24 -46.15 11.42
C LEU A 24 -104.03 -46.71 12.19
N ARG A 25 -104.05 -47.98 12.58
CA ARG A 25 -102.94 -48.64 13.29
C ARG A 25 -101.69 -48.73 12.41
N LEU A 26 -101.85 -49.13 11.15
CA LEU A 26 -100.75 -49.13 10.17
C LEU A 26 -100.19 -47.72 9.95
N GLY A 27 -101.06 -46.71 9.84
CA GLY A 27 -100.65 -45.31 9.72
C GLY A 27 -99.79 -44.85 10.90
N LYS A 28 -100.20 -45.17 12.14
CA LYS A 28 -99.41 -44.87 13.34
C LYS A 28 -98.05 -45.57 13.34
N ILE A 29 -98.01 -46.86 13.02
CA ILE A 29 -96.76 -47.64 12.98
C ILE A 29 -95.82 -47.08 11.91
N LYS A 30 -96.32 -46.78 10.70
CA LYS A 30 -95.52 -46.16 9.62
C LYS A 30 -94.95 -44.81 10.04
N ARG A 31 -95.73 -43.97 10.75
CA ARG A 31 -95.25 -42.69 11.28
C ARG A 31 -94.12 -42.87 12.28
N ILE A 32 -94.28 -43.75 13.26
CA ILE A 32 -93.24 -44.02 14.27
C ILE A 32 -91.94 -44.52 13.59
N ILE A 33 -92.04 -45.44 12.63
CA ILE A 33 -90.88 -45.93 11.88
C ILE A 33 -90.22 -44.77 11.11
N SER A 34 -91.00 -43.93 10.43
CA SER A 34 -90.45 -42.78 9.70
C SER A 34 -89.80 -41.74 10.63
N GLU A 35 -90.37 -41.49 11.81
CA GLU A 35 -89.81 -40.57 12.82
C GLU A 35 -88.49 -41.12 13.39
N GLN A 36 -88.42 -42.42 13.68
CA GLN A 36 -87.20 -43.10 14.10
C GLN A 36 -86.13 -43.06 13.00
N GLU A 37 -86.50 -43.30 11.75
CA GLU A 37 -85.58 -43.25 10.61
C GLU A 37 -85.05 -41.83 10.39
N GLN A 38 -85.92 -40.81 10.46
CA GLN A 38 -85.51 -39.40 10.38
C GLN A 38 -84.55 -39.01 11.50
N SER A 39 -84.86 -39.42 12.74
CA SER A 39 -83.99 -39.14 13.89
C SER A 39 -82.63 -39.82 13.75
N ARG A 40 -82.60 -41.06 13.25
CA ARG A 40 -81.36 -41.80 12.97
C ARG A 40 -80.53 -41.11 11.89
N LEU A 41 -81.16 -40.73 10.77
CA LEU A 41 -80.49 -40.03 9.67
C LEU A 41 -79.96 -38.66 10.12
N GLN A 42 -80.70 -37.94 10.96
CA GLN A 42 -80.24 -36.67 11.52
C GLN A 42 -78.99 -36.86 12.38
N LEU A 43 -79.00 -37.85 13.28
CA LEU A 43 -77.83 -38.17 14.10
C LEU A 43 -76.62 -38.61 13.26
N GLU A 44 -76.85 -39.43 12.23
CA GLU A 44 -75.81 -39.84 11.29
C GLU A 44 -75.21 -38.65 10.54
N ASN A 45 -76.04 -37.73 10.05
CA ASN A 45 -75.59 -36.52 9.38
C ASN A 45 -74.80 -35.59 10.32
N GLU A 46 -75.26 -35.40 11.56
CA GLU A 46 -74.53 -34.62 12.58
C GLU A 46 -73.16 -35.25 12.91
N ASN A 47 -73.09 -36.58 13.00
CA ASN A 47 -71.83 -37.30 13.22
C ASN A 47 -70.88 -37.17 12.02
N LEU A 48 -71.40 -37.29 10.79
CA LEU A 48 -70.62 -37.09 9.57
C LEU A 48 -70.10 -35.66 9.45
N GLN A 49 -70.91 -34.65 9.80
CA GLN A 49 -70.48 -33.25 9.84
C GLN A 49 -69.34 -33.04 10.85
N LYS A 50 -69.45 -33.62 12.05
CA LYS A 50 -68.38 -33.57 13.05
C LYS A 50 -67.11 -34.25 12.54
N GLN A 51 -67.21 -35.44 11.94
CA GLN A 51 -66.06 -36.13 11.37
C GLN A 51 -65.40 -35.33 10.25
N ASN A 52 -66.18 -34.74 9.35
CA ASN A 52 -65.66 -33.86 8.31
C ASN A 52 -64.92 -32.65 8.90
N SER A 53 -65.47 -32.01 9.93
CA SER A 53 -64.80 -30.87 10.58
C SER A 53 -63.47 -31.27 11.24
N VAL A 54 -63.39 -32.46 11.86
CA VAL A 54 -62.14 -32.97 12.45
C VAL A 54 -61.11 -33.25 11.36
N LEU A 55 -61.52 -33.90 10.26
CA LEU A 55 -60.64 -34.19 9.13
C LEU A 55 -60.10 -32.92 8.46
N GLU A 56 -60.92 -31.86 8.37
CA GLU A 56 -60.47 -30.55 7.86
C GLU A 56 -59.42 -29.92 8.78
N LEU A 57 -59.62 -29.97 10.10
CA LEU A 57 -58.65 -29.48 11.08
C LEU A 57 -57.33 -30.27 11.03
N GLU A 58 -57.40 -31.61 10.93
CA GLU A 58 -56.23 -32.47 10.80
C GLU A 58 -55.44 -32.16 9.53
N ARG A 59 -56.12 -31.97 8.40
CA ARG A 59 -55.48 -31.55 7.14
C ARG A 59 -54.80 -30.20 7.26
N HIS A 60 -55.47 -29.22 7.86
CA HIS A 60 -54.89 -27.89 8.06
C HIS A 60 -53.66 -27.95 8.97
N ASN A 61 -53.70 -28.75 10.05
CA ASN A 61 -52.56 -28.92 10.94
C ASN A 61 -51.38 -29.60 10.24
N ALA A 62 -51.63 -30.66 9.45
CA ALA A 62 -50.58 -31.30 8.67
C ALA A 62 -49.95 -30.34 7.63
N GLN A 63 -50.77 -29.48 7.01
CA GLN A 63 -50.30 -28.45 6.10
C GLN A 63 -49.41 -27.41 6.80
N LEU A 64 -49.82 -26.93 7.97
CA LEU A 64 -49.02 -26.02 8.80
C LEU A 64 -47.69 -26.64 9.23
N GLU A 65 -47.67 -27.92 9.60
CA GLU A 65 -46.43 -28.62 9.95
C GLU A 65 -45.49 -28.73 8.77
N CYS A 66 -46.00 -29.04 7.58
CA CYS A 66 -45.22 -29.08 6.35
C CYS A 66 -44.64 -27.70 6.01
N GLU A 67 -45.45 -26.63 6.10
CA GLU A 67 -44.99 -25.26 5.87
C GLU A 67 -43.91 -24.83 6.86
N LYS A 68 -44.08 -25.16 8.15
CA LYS A 68 -43.08 -24.90 9.18
C LYS A 68 -41.75 -25.61 8.90
N GLN A 69 -41.79 -26.86 8.43
CA GLN A 69 -40.59 -27.60 8.04
C GLN A 69 -39.92 -26.96 6.82
N ASN A 70 -40.69 -26.57 5.80
CA ASN A 70 -40.16 -25.89 4.61
C ASN A 70 -39.46 -24.58 4.97
N LEU A 71 -40.08 -23.75 5.82
CA LEU A 71 -39.49 -22.51 6.31
C LEU A 71 -38.22 -22.77 7.13
N ALA A 72 -38.18 -23.82 7.95
CA ALA A 72 -36.97 -24.18 8.68
C ALA A 72 -35.84 -24.59 7.73
N THR A 73 -36.14 -25.37 6.69
CA THR A 73 -35.16 -25.76 5.66
C THR A 73 -34.65 -24.55 4.88
N GLU A 74 -35.52 -23.63 4.49
CA GLU A 74 -35.15 -22.41 3.77
C GLU A 74 -34.24 -21.51 4.62
N ASN A 75 -34.58 -21.34 5.91
CA ASN A 75 -33.74 -20.59 6.85
C ASN A 75 -32.35 -21.22 7.04
N MET A 76 -32.26 -22.55 7.14
CA MET A 76 -30.97 -23.24 7.20
C MET A 76 -30.15 -23.02 5.92
N LYS A 77 -30.79 -23.07 4.75
CA LYS A 77 -30.13 -22.82 3.46
C LYS A 77 -29.59 -21.39 3.37
N LEU A 78 -30.37 -20.40 3.78
CA LEU A 78 -29.93 -19.01 3.85
C LEU A 78 -28.75 -18.85 4.80
N LYS A 79 -28.77 -19.53 5.95
CA LYS A 79 -27.66 -19.46 6.91
C LYS A 79 -26.37 -20.08 6.36
N ILE A 80 -26.46 -21.20 5.65
CA ILE A 80 -25.31 -21.83 4.97
C ILE A 80 -24.74 -20.88 3.92
N SER A 81 -25.59 -20.30 3.07
CA SER A 81 -25.15 -19.34 2.05
C SER A 81 -24.45 -18.11 2.65
N GLN A 82 -24.95 -17.60 3.78
CA GLN A 82 -24.29 -16.51 4.49
C GLN A 82 -22.91 -16.92 5.01
N LEU A 83 -22.79 -18.10 5.62
CA LEU A 83 -21.52 -18.61 6.13
C LEU A 83 -20.48 -18.84 5.01
N GLU A 84 -20.92 -19.30 3.85
CA GLU A 84 -20.06 -19.45 2.67
C GLU A 84 -19.54 -18.10 2.17
N SER A 85 -20.40 -17.08 2.12
CA SER A 85 -20.00 -15.71 1.77
C SER A 85 -19.03 -15.12 2.79
N ASP A 86 -19.28 -15.31 4.08
CA ASP A 86 -18.42 -14.80 5.15
C ASP A 86 -17.04 -15.48 5.11
N LYS A 87 -17.00 -16.79 4.85
CA LYS A 87 -15.75 -17.55 4.67
C LYS A 87 -14.96 -17.02 3.47
N HIS A 88 -15.61 -16.81 2.32
CA HIS A 88 -14.95 -16.29 1.13
C HIS A 88 -14.36 -14.89 1.36
N ASN A 89 -15.09 -14.02 2.06
CA ASN A 89 -14.56 -12.70 2.44
C ASN A 89 -13.34 -12.79 3.36
N ALA A 90 -13.35 -13.72 4.32
CA ALA A 90 -12.19 -13.92 5.21
C ALA A 90 -10.96 -14.43 4.44
N GLU A 91 -11.14 -15.33 3.47
CA GLU A 91 -10.07 -15.81 2.58
C GLU A 91 -9.47 -14.67 1.75
N LEU A 92 -10.31 -13.82 1.16
CA LEU A 92 -9.87 -12.63 0.41
C LEU A 92 -9.07 -11.65 1.28
N GLU A 93 -9.47 -11.44 2.53
CA GLU A 93 -8.74 -10.57 3.45
C GLU A 93 -7.37 -11.13 3.84
N ILE A 94 -7.25 -12.45 3.97
CA ILE A 94 -5.96 -13.12 4.18
C ILE A 94 -5.06 -12.96 2.95
N GLU A 95 -5.61 -13.19 1.75
CA GLU A 95 -4.87 -13.07 0.49
C GLU A 95 -4.34 -11.65 0.27
N LYS A 96 -5.18 -10.62 0.52
CA LYS A 96 -4.75 -9.21 0.46
C LYS A 96 -3.59 -8.91 1.40
N LYS A 97 -3.64 -9.42 2.64
CA LYS A 97 -2.56 -9.23 3.62
C LYS A 97 -1.27 -9.91 3.17
N ASN A 98 -1.35 -11.12 2.62
CA ASN A 98 -0.19 -11.83 2.08
C ASN A 98 0.43 -11.09 0.90
N LEU A 99 -0.40 -10.59 -0.03
CA LEU A 99 0.08 -9.82 -1.17
C LEU A 99 0.74 -8.50 -0.74
N ALA A 100 0.16 -7.82 0.24
CA ALA A 100 0.75 -6.61 0.82
C ALA A 100 2.12 -6.89 1.47
N ALA A 101 2.24 -7.99 2.22
CA ALA A 101 3.50 -8.40 2.82
C ALA A 101 4.57 -8.73 1.77
N GLU A 102 4.20 -9.45 0.70
CA GLU A 102 5.12 -9.78 -0.38
C GLU A 102 5.61 -8.54 -1.14
N ASN A 103 4.70 -7.60 -1.45
CA ASN A 103 5.06 -6.32 -2.04
C ASN A 103 6.04 -5.53 -1.15
N MET A 104 5.85 -5.53 0.17
CA MET A 104 6.81 -4.90 1.10
C MET A 104 8.17 -5.60 1.05
N ARG A 105 8.23 -6.94 1.02
CA ARG A 105 9.49 -7.69 0.93
C ARG A 105 10.24 -7.40 -0.36
N LEU A 106 9.54 -7.36 -1.49
CA LEU A 106 10.11 -6.97 -2.78
C LEU A 106 10.68 -5.54 -2.72
N LYS A 107 9.95 -4.60 -2.11
CA LYS A 107 10.42 -3.22 -1.98
C LYS A 107 11.66 -3.12 -1.09
N ILE A 108 11.72 -3.87 0.01
CA ILE A 108 12.90 -3.95 0.87
C ILE A 108 14.10 -4.48 0.07
N SER A 109 13.93 -5.59 -0.65
CA SER A 109 15.00 -6.17 -1.47
C SER A 109 15.51 -5.20 -2.56
N GLN A 110 14.62 -4.44 -3.19
CA GLN A 110 15.00 -3.39 -4.14
C GLN A 110 15.82 -2.28 -3.48
N LEU A 111 15.38 -1.80 -2.30
CA LEU A 111 16.09 -0.76 -1.55
C LEU A 111 17.45 -1.24 -1.04
N GLU A 112 17.56 -2.50 -0.63
CA GLU A 112 18.83 -3.12 -0.24
C GLU A 112 19.79 -3.18 -1.43
N SER A 113 19.32 -3.61 -2.60
CA SER A 113 20.12 -3.62 -3.83
C SER A 113 20.56 -2.21 -4.24
N GLU A 114 19.67 -1.22 -4.16
CA GLU A 114 19.99 0.17 -4.45
C GLU A 114 21.00 0.73 -3.43
N GLY A 115 20.84 0.38 -2.16
CA GLY A 115 21.78 0.74 -1.09
C GLY A 115 23.18 0.16 -1.32
N GLU A 116 23.29 -1.10 -1.72
CA GLU A 116 24.57 -1.71 -2.08
C GLU A 116 25.18 -1.05 -3.33
N HIS A 117 24.37 -0.75 -4.35
CA HIS A 117 24.85 -0.03 -5.54
C HIS A 117 25.35 1.39 -5.21
N LEU A 118 24.64 2.11 -4.33
CA LEU A 118 25.08 3.43 -3.86
C LEU A 118 26.36 3.35 -3.03
N LYS A 119 26.53 2.31 -2.20
CA LYS A 119 27.80 2.06 -1.49
C LYS A 119 28.93 1.81 -2.47
N GLU A 120 28.67 1.02 -3.51
CA GLU A 120 29.65 0.74 -4.57
C GLU A 120 30.06 2.03 -5.28
N LEU A 121 29.10 2.86 -5.71
CA LEU A 121 29.37 4.18 -6.31
C LEU A 121 30.16 5.11 -5.37
N LEU A 122 29.87 5.08 -4.07
CA LEU A 122 30.64 5.85 -3.08
C LEU A 122 32.08 5.34 -2.96
N THR A 123 32.29 4.03 -3.07
CA THR A 123 33.64 3.45 -3.10
C THR A 123 34.37 3.67 -4.43
N GLU A 124 33.63 3.74 -5.55
CA GLU A 124 34.17 4.05 -6.88
C GLU A 124 34.48 5.53 -7.09
N ALA A 125 33.77 6.42 -6.39
CA ALA A 125 34.12 7.83 -6.23
C ALA A 125 35.37 7.95 -5.33
N LYS A 126 36.52 7.52 -5.85
CA LYS A 126 37.85 7.47 -5.24
C LYS A 126 38.43 8.86 -4.90
N LEU A 127 37.71 9.70 -4.15
CA LEU A 127 38.32 10.78 -3.42
C LEU A 127 38.93 10.16 -2.17
N SER A 128 40.26 10.06 -2.13
CA SER A 128 40.95 9.57 -0.94
C SER A 128 40.52 10.41 0.27
N LYS A 129 40.50 9.80 1.46
CA LYS A 129 40.13 10.51 2.70
C LYS A 129 40.83 11.87 2.86
N PRO A 130 42.13 12.03 2.55
CA PRO A 130 42.80 13.34 2.55
C PRO A 130 42.17 14.39 1.61
N VAL A 131 41.61 13.98 0.47
CA VAL A 131 40.93 14.89 -0.46
C VAL A 131 39.56 15.28 0.08
N LEU A 132 38.80 14.34 0.64
CA LEU A 132 37.51 14.61 1.29
C LEU A 132 37.68 15.56 2.48
N ASP A 133 38.69 15.32 3.32
CA ASP A 133 39.00 16.17 4.48
C ASP A 133 39.37 17.60 4.01
N ALA A 134 40.18 17.74 2.96
CA ALA A 134 40.54 19.04 2.38
C ALA A 134 39.35 19.78 1.74
N ILE A 135 38.43 19.07 1.10
CA ILE A 135 37.20 19.67 0.53
C ILE A 135 36.29 20.15 1.66
N LYS A 136 36.10 19.33 2.69
CA LYS A 136 35.27 19.68 3.85
C LYS A 136 35.80 20.91 4.58
N GLU A 137 37.09 20.94 4.89
CA GLU A 137 37.75 22.08 5.54
C GLU A 137 37.52 23.39 4.75
N ARG A 138 37.71 23.35 3.43
CA ARG A 138 37.49 24.52 2.56
C ARG A 138 36.02 24.92 2.46
N SER A 139 35.10 23.96 2.46
CA SER A 139 33.66 24.22 2.46
C SER A 139 33.21 24.92 3.74
N ASP A 140 33.69 24.46 4.89
CA ASP A 140 33.40 25.06 6.20
C ASP A 140 33.91 26.51 6.26
N ILE A 141 35.09 26.78 5.68
CA ILE A 141 35.67 28.14 5.59
C ILE A 141 34.84 29.02 4.66
N LEU A 142 34.48 28.53 3.46
CA LEU A 142 33.66 29.30 2.52
C LEU A 142 32.32 29.67 3.16
N ASN A 143 31.69 28.73 3.87
CA ASN A 143 30.46 28.98 4.60
C ASN A 143 30.64 30.03 5.69
N GLY A 144 31.76 30.00 6.43
CA GLY A 144 32.12 31.04 7.40
C GLY A 144 32.28 32.43 6.76
N LEU A 145 32.97 32.51 5.61
CA LEU A 145 33.15 33.76 4.85
C LEU A 145 31.83 34.31 4.31
N LEU A 146 30.96 33.43 3.78
CA LEU A 146 29.63 33.80 3.34
C LEU A 146 28.78 34.30 4.51
N ALA A 147 28.82 33.62 5.66
CA ALA A 147 28.10 34.03 6.86
C ALA A 147 28.57 35.41 7.37
N ALA A 148 29.89 35.64 7.46
CA ALA A 148 30.45 36.94 7.82
C ALA A 148 29.99 38.04 6.86
N LYS A 149 30.01 37.77 5.54
CA LYS A 149 29.59 38.72 4.51
C LYS A 149 28.09 39.02 4.52
N ILE A 150 27.25 38.02 4.82
CA ILE A 150 25.78 38.16 4.89
C ILE A 150 25.36 38.89 6.17
N SER A 151 26.02 38.61 7.29
CA SER A 151 25.64 39.12 8.62
C SER A 151 26.28 40.45 9.00
N ASP A 152 27.22 40.98 8.19
CA ASP A 152 28.05 42.15 8.50
C ASP A 152 28.69 42.04 9.91
N ASN A 153 29.10 40.81 10.27
CA ASN A 153 29.63 40.46 11.57
C ASN A 153 30.92 39.63 11.44
N ASP A 154 32.04 40.28 11.72
CA ASP A 154 33.39 39.70 11.67
C ASP A 154 33.63 38.61 12.74
N THR A 155 32.70 38.39 13.68
CA THR A 155 32.83 37.28 14.63
C THR A 155 32.83 35.91 13.92
N TYR A 156 32.11 35.80 12.80
CA TYR A 156 32.08 34.59 11.98
C TYR A 156 33.38 34.35 11.19
N SER A 157 34.29 35.32 11.13
CA SER A 157 35.62 35.16 10.50
C SER A 157 36.72 34.75 11.49
N LYS A 158 36.45 34.58 12.78
CA LYS A 158 37.47 34.08 13.73
C LYS A 158 38.06 32.70 13.37
N PRO A 159 37.27 31.73 12.85
CA PRO A 159 37.82 30.49 12.31
C PRO A 159 38.75 30.70 11.10
N TYR A 160 38.58 31.80 10.36
CA TYR A 160 39.44 32.17 9.25
C TYR A 160 40.83 32.63 9.71
N ASP A 161 40.95 33.36 10.82
CA ASP A 161 42.26 33.77 11.35
C ASP A 161 43.11 32.56 11.74
N ILE A 162 42.48 31.52 12.30
CA ILE A 162 43.14 30.25 12.65
C ILE A 162 43.62 29.53 11.38
N TRP A 163 42.80 29.49 10.34
CA TRP A 163 43.15 28.84 9.08
C TRP A 163 44.24 29.61 8.31
N ILE A 164 44.18 30.94 8.27
CA ILE A 164 45.25 31.78 7.69
C ILE A 164 46.56 31.48 8.41
N ASN A 165 46.55 31.41 9.73
CA ASN A 165 47.73 31.05 10.52
C ASN A 165 48.25 29.66 10.11
N GLN A 166 47.38 28.66 9.99
CA GLN A 166 47.75 27.31 9.54
C GLN A 166 48.36 27.26 8.12
N ILE A 167 47.80 27.98 7.14
CA ILE A 167 48.36 28.09 5.78
C ILE A 167 49.73 28.77 5.79
N THR A 168 49.88 29.80 6.63
CA THR A 168 51.14 30.56 6.73
C THR A 168 52.22 29.81 7.51
N GLU A 169 51.84 28.96 8.46
CA GLU A 169 52.76 28.14 9.27
C GLU A 169 53.22 26.87 8.53
N ASP A 170 52.30 26.10 7.91
CA ASP A 170 52.63 24.87 7.16
C ASP A 170 52.34 24.98 5.65
N ARG A 171 53.18 25.79 5.00
CA ARG A 171 53.11 26.03 3.56
C ARG A 171 53.19 24.76 2.72
N LYS A 172 54.00 23.78 3.16
CA LYS A 172 54.25 22.54 2.41
C LYS A 172 52.99 21.67 2.42
N SER A 173 52.35 21.53 3.58
CA SER A 173 51.09 20.81 3.70
C SER A 173 49.99 21.46 2.86
N PHE A 174 49.85 22.79 2.92
CA PHE A 174 48.88 23.52 2.12
C PHE A 174 49.07 23.33 0.60
N MET A 175 50.31 23.43 0.12
CA MET A 175 50.63 23.22 -1.30
C MET A 175 50.32 21.77 -1.74
N ASN A 176 50.68 20.79 -0.90
CA ASN A 176 50.39 19.38 -1.18
C ASN A 176 48.89 19.09 -1.21
N SER A 177 48.13 19.57 -0.24
CA SER A 177 46.67 19.38 -0.21
C SER A 177 45.99 20.05 -1.40
N THR A 178 46.48 21.22 -1.82
CA THR A 178 46.00 21.92 -3.01
C THR A 178 46.27 21.12 -4.28
N ARG A 179 47.46 20.55 -4.45
CA ARG A 179 47.76 19.66 -5.58
C ARG A 179 46.86 18.42 -5.61
N LEU A 180 46.63 17.78 -4.46
CA LEU A 180 45.73 16.62 -4.37
C LEU A 180 44.30 16.99 -4.73
N ALA A 181 43.82 18.16 -4.28
CA ALA A 181 42.50 18.67 -4.65
C ALA A 181 42.38 18.91 -6.16
N PHE A 182 43.42 19.42 -6.84
CA PHE A 182 43.41 19.55 -8.30
C PHE A 182 43.51 18.22 -9.03
N ARG A 183 44.24 17.22 -8.51
CA ARG A 183 44.23 15.86 -9.10
C ARG A 183 42.84 15.23 -9.09
N ALA A 184 42.07 15.51 -8.05
CA ALA A 184 40.70 15.06 -7.91
C ALA A 184 39.71 15.85 -8.77
N SER A 185 39.79 17.19 -8.74
CA SER A 185 38.80 18.07 -9.38
C SER A 185 39.08 18.36 -10.86
N HIS A 186 40.34 18.32 -11.28
CA HIS A 186 40.80 18.62 -12.64
C HIS A 186 41.82 17.56 -13.12
N PRO A 187 41.42 16.28 -13.22
CA PRO A 187 42.35 15.18 -13.50
C PRO A 187 43.03 15.29 -14.86
N ALA A 188 42.34 15.76 -15.90
CA ALA A 188 42.91 15.94 -17.23
C ALA A 188 43.99 17.04 -17.26
N PHE A 189 43.74 18.16 -16.58
CA PHE A 189 44.71 19.22 -16.38
C PHE A 189 45.97 18.73 -15.63
N MET A 190 45.79 18.00 -14.53
CA MET A 190 46.93 17.48 -13.76
C MET A 190 47.72 16.43 -14.54
N LYS A 191 47.03 15.53 -15.25
CA LYS A 191 47.67 14.55 -16.12
C LYS A 191 48.47 15.22 -17.23
N TYR A 192 47.93 16.25 -17.87
CA TYR A 192 48.66 17.01 -18.89
C TYR A 192 49.98 17.59 -18.34
N LEU A 193 49.96 18.16 -17.14
CA LEU A 193 51.18 18.70 -16.53
C LEU A 193 52.20 17.59 -16.20
N GLU A 194 51.74 16.44 -15.73
CA GLU A 194 52.58 15.27 -15.45
C GLU A 194 53.19 14.69 -16.73
N ASP A 195 52.41 14.59 -17.81
CA ASP A 195 52.85 14.14 -19.13
C ASP A 195 53.91 15.08 -19.74
N HIS A 196 53.96 16.35 -19.32
CA HIS A 196 55.01 17.31 -19.68
C HIS A 196 56.21 17.31 -18.72
N GLY A 197 56.30 16.35 -17.81
CA GLY A 197 57.46 16.12 -16.95
C GLY A 197 57.60 17.10 -15.78
N LEU A 198 56.50 17.68 -15.31
CA LEU A 198 56.53 18.50 -14.09
C LEU A 198 56.66 17.60 -12.85
N THR A 199 57.62 17.94 -11.99
CA THR A 199 57.88 17.29 -10.70
C THR A 199 56.81 17.66 -9.67
N GLU A 200 56.71 16.91 -8.57
CA GLU A 200 55.73 17.22 -7.52
C GLU A 200 55.85 18.65 -6.96
N SER A 201 57.07 19.17 -6.80
CA SER A 201 57.30 20.54 -6.31
C SER A 201 56.87 21.60 -7.35
N GLU A 202 57.10 21.34 -8.64
CA GLU A 202 56.61 22.19 -9.73
C GLU A 202 55.08 22.14 -9.84
N LEU A 203 54.47 20.97 -9.70
CA LEU A 203 53.01 20.82 -9.67
C LEU A 203 52.39 21.59 -8.50
N ASN A 204 52.98 21.48 -7.30
CA ASN A 204 52.58 22.28 -6.15
C ASN A 204 52.67 23.80 -6.44
N TYR A 205 53.74 24.24 -7.09
CA TYR A 205 53.94 25.64 -7.48
C TYR A 205 52.92 26.10 -8.53
N VAL A 206 52.64 25.27 -9.56
CA VAL A 206 51.62 25.54 -10.58
C VAL A 206 50.23 25.63 -9.97
N CYS A 207 49.91 24.79 -8.98
CA CYS A 207 48.63 24.84 -8.29
C CYS A 207 48.40 26.18 -7.58
N LEU A 208 49.46 26.88 -7.14
CA LEU A 208 49.34 28.23 -6.58
C LEU A 208 48.91 29.27 -7.64
N TYR A 209 49.37 29.14 -8.89
CA TYR A 209 48.85 29.94 -9.99
C TYR A 209 47.39 29.59 -10.33
N ALA A 210 47.04 28.31 -10.23
CA ALA A 210 45.69 27.81 -10.52
C ALA A 210 44.65 28.34 -9.52
N ILE A 211 44.98 28.46 -8.24
CA ILE A 211 44.11 29.11 -7.23
C ILE A 211 44.04 30.63 -7.36
N GLY A 212 44.81 31.24 -8.28
CA GLY A 212 44.71 32.65 -8.63
C GLY A 212 45.86 33.54 -8.15
N LEU A 213 46.86 33.01 -7.44
CA LEU A 213 47.99 33.81 -7.00
C LEU A 213 48.83 34.29 -8.20
N ARG A 214 49.42 35.47 -8.05
CA ARG A 214 50.38 36.08 -8.99
C ARG A 214 51.80 35.68 -8.60
N GLY A 215 52.73 35.72 -9.55
CA GLY A 215 54.11 35.27 -9.31
C GLY A 215 54.82 35.97 -8.15
N LYS A 216 54.52 37.26 -7.93
CA LYS A 216 55.03 38.03 -6.79
C LYS A 216 54.48 37.49 -5.45
N GLU A 217 53.18 37.25 -5.38
CA GLU A 217 52.49 36.72 -4.19
C GLU A 217 52.96 35.30 -3.88
N ILE A 218 53.17 34.47 -4.91
CA ILE A 218 53.73 33.13 -4.75
C ILE A 218 55.15 33.21 -4.18
N GLY A 219 55.99 34.12 -4.69
CA GLY A 219 57.35 34.34 -4.18
C GLY A 219 57.36 34.77 -2.71
N GLU A 220 56.48 35.71 -2.35
CA GLU A 220 56.29 36.17 -0.96
C GLU A 220 55.79 35.04 -0.06
N TYR A 221 54.87 34.22 -0.55
CA TYR A 221 54.29 33.12 0.21
C TYR A 221 55.30 32.00 0.48
N ILE A 222 55.99 31.50 -0.54
CA ILE A 222 56.91 30.35 -0.39
C ILE A 222 58.23 30.73 0.29
N GLN A 223 58.60 32.02 0.29
CA GLN A 223 59.84 32.56 0.87
C GLN A 223 61.15 31.92 0.37
N ILE A 224 61.12 31.31 -0.83
CA ILE A 224 62.30 30.70 -1.46
C ILE A 224 63.02 31.73 -2.33
N LYS A 225 64.32 31.92 -2.09
CA LYS A 225 65.18 32.74 -2.94
C LYS A 225 65.21 32.15 -4.36
N ARG A 226 64.98 33.00 -5.36
CA ARG A 226 65.03 32.66 -6.80
C ARG A 226 63.93 31.73 -7.33
N HIS A 227 62.72 31.81 -6.79
CA HIS A 227 61.54 31.11 -7.30
C HIS A 227 61.23 31.36 -8.80
N TYR A 228 61.74 32.46 -9.37
CA TYR A 228 61.60 32.74 -10.80
C TYR A 228 62.26 31.66 -11.68
N HIS A 229 63.30 30.97 -11.21
CA HIS A 229 63.89 29.84 -11.94
C HIS A 229 62.88 28.70 -12.11
N THR A 230 62.13 28.36 -11.05
CA THR A 230 61.06 27.36 -11.13
C THR A 230 60.01 27.73 -12.17
N SER A 231 59.62 29.01 -12.23
CA SER A 231 58.69 29.50 -13.26
C SER A 231 59.27 29.36 -14.67
N THR A 232 60.55 29.66 -14.87
CA THR A 232 61.23 29.53 -16.16
C THR A 232 61.37 28.07 -16.59
N ASP A 233 61.71 27.18 -15.66
CA ASP A 233 61.86 25.75 -15.93
C ASP A 233 60.52 25.11 -16.31
N ILE A 234 59.44 25.47 -15.60
CA ILE A 234 58.08 25.06 -15.96
C ILE A 234 57.70 25.58 -17.36
N ARG A 235 57.99 26.84 -17.68
CA ARG A 235 57.70 27.40 -19.02
C ARG A 235 58.37 26.58 -20.12
N LYS A 236 59.64 26.20 -19.94
CA LYS A 236 60.38 25.36 -20.90
C LYS A 236 59.74 23.99 -21.06
N LYS A 237 59.34 23.34 -19.95
CA LYS A 237 58.67 22.03 -19.97
C LYS A 237 57.32 22.08 -20.70
N LEU A 238 56.60 23.18 -20.58
CA LEU A 238 55.32 23.41 -21.28
C LEU A 238 55.51 23.96 -22.70
N GLY A 239 56.74 24.07 -23.20
CA GLY A 239 57.04 24.53 -24.57
C GLY A 239 56.79 26.02 -24.81
N LEU A 240 56.75 26.85 -23.77
CA LEU A 240 56.53 28.30 -23.87
C LEU A 240 57.83 29.04 -24.22
N LYS A 241 57.78 29.90 -25.24
CA LYS A 241 58.84 30.82 -25.69
C LYS A 241 58.91 32.08 -24.82
N GLU A 242 59.90 32.93 -25.05
CA GLU A 242 60.11 34.17 -24.25
C GLU A 242 59.00 35.21 -24.48
N ASP A 243 58.43 35.26 -25.67
CA ASP A 243 57.34 36.14 -26.10
C ASP A 243 55.94 35.59 -25.76
N ASP A 244 55.85 34.33 -25.31
CA ASP A 244 54.58 33.71 -24.94
C ASP A 244 54.01 34.28 -23.63
N THR A 245 52.69 34.12 -23.48
CA THR A 245 51.91 34.58 -22.32
C THR A 245 52.54 34.19 -20.98
N ASN A 246 52.35 35.04 -19.94
CA ASN A 246 52.83 34.76 -18.58
C ASN A 246 52.37 33.37 -18.12
N LEU A 247 53.26 32.61 -17.46
CA LEU A 247 52.96 31.28 -16.93
C LEU A 247 51.65 31.23 -16.14
N GLY A 248 51.38 32.20 -15.26
CA GLY A 248 50.15 32.20 -14.47
C GLY A 248 48.88 32.33 -15.32
N LEU A 249 48.93 33.12 -16.40
CA LEU A 249 47.82 33.25 -17.34
C LEU A 249 47.68 31.98 -18.19
N HIS A 250 48.80 31.41 -18.64
CA HIS A 250 48.82 30.14 -19.36
C HIS A 250 48.14 29.03 -18.54
N ILE A 251 48.55 28.83 -17.29
CA ILE A 251 48.03 27.79 -16.40
C ILE A 251 46.52 27.92 -16.19
N ARG A 252 46.02 29.14 -15.94
CA ARG A 252 44.58 29.36 -15.76
C ARG A 252 43.79 29.11 -17.04
N ASN A 253 44.35 29.44 -18.20
CA ASN A 253 43.72 29.14 -19.48
C ASN A 253 43.73 27.64 -19.79
N LEU A 254 44.81 26.95 -19.44
CA LEU A 254 44.94 25.51 -19.61
C LEU A 254 43.92 24.75 -18.74
N MET A 255 43.77 25.14 -17.47
CA MET A 255 42.78 24.58 -16.54
C MET A 255 41.32 24.78 -17.00
N LYS A 256 41.03 25.84 -17.77
CA LYS A 256 39.68 26.06 -18.33
C LYS A 256 39.40 25.22 -19.58
N LYS A 257 40.45 24.75 -20.27
CA LYS A 257 40.34 24.02 -21.53
C LYS A 257 40.36 22.50 -21.35
N LEU A 258 40.96 22.03 -20.25
CA LEU A 258 41.17 20.62 -19.94
C LEU A 258 40.29 20.16 -18.78
#